data_AF-A0A2H1KZW4-F1
#
_entry.id   AF-A0A2H1KZW4-F1
#
_cell.length_a   1.000
_cell.length_b   1.000
_cell.length_c   1.000
_cell.angle_alpha   90.00
_cell.angle_beta   90.00
_cell.angle_gamma   90.00
#
_symmetry.space_group_name_H-M   'P 1'
#
loop_
_entity.id
_entity.type
_entity.pdbx_description
1 polymer ?
#
loop_
_entity_poly.entity_id
_entity_poly.type
_entity_poly.pdbx_seq_one_letter_code
_entity_poly.pdbx_strand_id
1 'polypeptide(L)'
;ALENQLEDVSTAEICRSQIWQWIRHEVTLDNGQQLTTRLVERYLGEELALMQRRADDHFDEAVEIFRETALGEEFAEFLTMPAYTDHLVDRVSKGSEAFVA
;
A
#
# COMPACT_ATOMS: atom_id res chain seq x y z
N ALA A 1 -11.94 -8.05 -5.84
CA ALA A 1 -13.00 -7.65 -4.91
C ALA A 1 -12.51 -7.97 -3.51
N LEU A 2 -12.20 -6.96 -2.72
CA LEU A 2 -12.06 -7.12 -1.28
C LEU A 2 -13.49 -7.13 -0.73
N GLU A 3 -13.83 -8.12 0.11
CA GLU A 3 -15.13 -8.22 0.77
C GLU A 3 -16.36 -8.02 -0.15
N ASN A 4 -16.29 -8.53 -1.39
CA ASN A 4 -17.36 -8.42 -2.39
C ASN A 4 -17.72 -6.96 -2.80
N GLN A 5 -16.82 -5.99 -2.55
CA GLN A 5 -16.92 -4.61 -3.03
C GLN A 5 -16.01 -4.39 -4.25
N LEU A 6 -16.45 -3.52 -5.15
CA LEU A 6 -15.67 -3.05 -6.30
C LEU A 6 -14.78 -1.90 -5.82
N GLU A 7 -13.75 -2.24 -5.06
CA GLU A 7 -12.71 -1.29 -4.67
C GLU A 7 -12.03 -0.74 -5.92
N ASP A 8 -11.96 0.58 -6.02
CA ASP A 8 -11.22 1.29 -7.05
C ASP A 8 -10.02 2.03 -6.43
N VAL A 9 -9.27 2.74 -7.27
CA VAL A 9 -8.13 3.55 -6.81
C VAL A 9 -8.55 4.58 -5.77
N SER A 10 -9.77 5.12 -5.87
CA SER A 10 -10.30 6.14 -4.96
C SER A 10 -10.39 5.62 -3.52
N THR A 11 -10.75 4.33 -3.33
CA THR A 11 -10.75 3.74 -1.98
C THR A 11 -9.34 3.65 -1.40
N ALA A 12 -8.37 3.18 -2.19
CA ALA A 12 -6.98 3.14 -1.75
C ALA A 12 -6.43 4.54 -1.41
N GLU A 13 -6.80 5.54 -2.23
CA GLU A 13 -6.43 6.95 -2.01
C GLU A 13 -6.97 7.50 -0.70
N ILE A 14 -8.26 7.31 -0.39
CA ILE A 14 -8.83 7.80 0.86
C ILE A 14 -8.26 7.05 2.08
N CYS A 15 -8.04 5.73 1.98
CA CYS A 15 -7.46 4.92 3.05
C CYS A 15 -6.04 5.37 3.41
N ARG A 16 -5.14 5.51 2.42
CA ARG A 16 -3.77 5.97 2.70
C ARG A 16 -3.73 7.40 3.25
N SER A 17 -4.62 8.26 2.74
CA SER A 17 -4.71 9.66 3.16
C SER A 17 -5.12 9.75 4.63
N GLN A 18 -6.04 8.89 5.05
CA GLN A 18 -6.50 8.86 6.42
C GLN A 18 -5.38 8.45 7.39
N ILE A 19 -4.63 7.40 7.02
CA ILE A 19 -3.49 6.91 7.81
C ILE A 19 -2.42 8.00 7.94
N TRP A 20 -2.03 8.63 6.83
CA TRP A 20 -1.02 9.69 6.82
C TRP A 20 -1.43 10.86 7.72
N GLN A 21 -2.68 11.32 7.60
CA GLN A 21 -3.22 12.41 8.42
C GLN A 21 -3.26 12.03 9.91
N TRP A 22 -3.71 10.82 10.25
CA TRP A 22 -3.82 10.38 11.64
C TRP A 22 -2.48 10.28 12.34
N ILE A 23 -1.45 9.78 11.65
CA ILE A 23 -0.08 9.76 12.19
C ILE A 23 0.39 11.20 12.43
N ARG A 24 0.23 12.09 11.44
CA ARG A 24 0.75 13.46 11.53
C ARG A 24 0.01 14.34 12.54
N HIS A 25 -1.26 14.06 12.78
CA HIS A 25 -2.07 14.74 13.79
C HIS A 25 -2.12 14.00 15.12
N GLU A 26 -1.25 12.99 15.31
CA GLU A 26 -1.07 12.32 16.60
C GLU A 26 -2.39 11.75 17.17
N VAL A 27 -3.26 11.26 16.29
CA VAL A 27 -4.61 10.81 16.63
C VAL A 27 -4.52 9.64 17.63
N THR A 28 -5.33 9.73 18.68
CA THR A 28 -5.54 8.64 19.64
C THR A 28 -6.70 7.77 19.18
N LEU A 29 -6.45 6.47 19.06
CA LEU A 29 -7.44 5.46 18.72
C LEU A 29 -8.43 5.24 19.87
N ASP A 30 -9.53 4.56 19.58
CA ASP A 30 -10.57 4.23 20.56
C ASP A 30 -10.08 3.39 21.74
N ASN A 31 -9.03 2.59 21.53
CA ASN A 31 -8.34 1.81 22.54
C ASN A 31 -7.32 2.62 23.39
N GLY A 32 -7.22 3.92 23.16
CA GLY A 32 -6.33 4.83 23.90
C GLY A 32 -4.88 4.86 23.42
N GLN A 33 -4.51 4.12 22.37
CA GLN A 33 -3.17 4.17 21.78
C GLN A 33 -3.07 5.29 20.74
N GLN A 34 -1.95 5.99 20.69
CA GLN A 34 -1.66 6.92 19.59
C GLN A 34 -1.31 6.14 18.31
N LEU A 35 -1.88 6.55 17.18
CA LEU A 35 -1.50 5.99 15.88
C LEU A 35 -0.13 6.53 15.46
N THR A 36 0.83 5.62 15.27
CA THR A 36 2.20 5.95 14.87
C THR A 36 2.60 5.11 13.67
N THR A 37 3.62 5.54 12.92
CA THR A 37 4.20 4.76 11.82
C THR A 37 4.57 3.34 12.25
N ARG A 38 5.17 3.18 13.44
CA ARG A 38 5.52 1.87 14.00
C ARG A 38 4.29 0.99 14.23
N LEU A 39 3.19 1.58 14.70
CA LEU A 39 1.95 0.87 14.94
C LEU A 39 1.32 0.41 13.63
N VAL A 40 1.34 1.25 12.59
CA VAL A 40 0.83 0.91 11.26
C VAL A 40 1.69 -0.15 10.58
N GLU A 41 3.02 -0.07 10.66
CA GLU A 41 3.92 -1.13 10.14
C GLU A 41 3.65 -2.48 10.81
N ARG A 42 3.35 -2.49 12.13
CA ARG A 42 2.94 -3.71 12.82
C ARG A 42 1.65 -4.27 12.23
N TYR A 43 0.62 -3.43 12.07
CA TYR A 43 -0.66 -3.87 11.48
C TYR A 43 -0.48 -4.36 10.04
N LEU A 44 0.33 -3.67 9.22
CA LEU A 44 0.64 -4.10 7.87
C LEU A 44 1.24 -5.51 7.84
N GLY A 45 2.19 -5.80 8.73
CA GLY A 45 2.78 -7.15 8.85
C GLY A 45 1.77 -8.20 9.32
N GLU A 46 0.89 -7.85 10.27
CA GLU A 46 -0.18 -8.72 10.76
C GLU A 46 -1.18 -9.06 9.64
N GLU A 47 -1.63 -8.07 8.87
CA GLU A 47 -2.56 -8.26 7.76
C GLU A 47 -1.93 -9.10 6.63
N LEU A 48 -0.68 -8.83 6.25
CA LEU A 48 0.03 -9.62 5.24
C LEU A 48 0.18 -11.09 5.65
N ALA A 49 0.34 -11.37 6.94
CA ALA A 49 0.44 -12.74 7.45
C ALA A 49 -0.88 -13.52 7.35
N LEU A 50 -2.02 -12.82 7.27
CA LEU A 50 -3.33 -13.43 7.06
C LEU A 50 -3.63 -13.72 5.57
N MET A 51 -2.90 -13.08 4.65
CA MET A 51 -3.11 -13.23 3.22
C MET A 51 -2.47 -14.52 2.67
N GLN A 52 -3.25 -15.27 1.88
CA GLN A 52 -2.70 -16.39 1.11
C GLN A 52 -2.02 -15.85 -0.15
N ARG A 53 -0.68 -15.90 -0.19
CA ARG A 53 0.09 -15.48 -1.36
C ARG A 53 -0.03 -16.50 -2.50
N ARG A 54 -0.26 -15.97 -3.70
CA ARG A 54 -0.19 -16.66 -4.99
C ARG A 54 1.07 -16.22 -5.72
N ALA A 55 1.48 -17.00 -6.72
CA ALA A 55 2.71 -16.73 -7.48
C ALA A 55 2.65 -15.43 -8.29
N ASP A 56 1.44 -14.96 -8.61
CA ASP A 56 1.14 -13.76 -9.39
C ASP A 56 0.74 -12.56 -8.53
N ASP A 57 0.78 -12.68 -7.19
CA ASP A 57 0.53 -11.55 -6.31
C ASP A 57 1.72 -10.58 -6.30
N HIS A 58 1.41 -9.30 -6.17
CA HIS A 58 2.39 -8.20 -6.12
C HIS A 58 2.37 -7.51 -4.75
N PHE A 59 2.25 -8.29 -3.68
CA PHE A 59 2.15 -7.72 -2.33
C PHE A 59 3.42 -6.99 -1.92
N ASP A 60 4.60 -7.45 -2.35
CA ASP A 60 5.85 -6.79 -1.97
C ASP A 60 5.92 -5.39 -2.60
N GLU A 61 5.57 -5.25 -3.88
CA GLU A 61 5.49 -3.93 -4.52
C GLU A 61 4.36 -3.06 -3.94
N ALA A 62 3.20 -3.64 -3.65
CA ALA A 62 2.09 -2.91 -3.03
C ALA A 62 2.46 -2.37 -1.64
N VAL A 63 3.25 -3.12 -0.87
CA VAL A 63 3.78 -2.71 0.44
C VAL A 63 4.73 -1.53 0.30
N GLU A 64 5.63 -1.55 -0.68
CA GLU A 64 6.54 -0.43 -0.92
C GLU A 64 5.78 0.84 -1.32
N ILE A 65 4.79 0.73 -2.22
CA ILE A 65 3.92 1.86 -2.59
C ILE A 65 3.14 2.38 -1.36
N PHE A 66 2.63 1.48 -0.52
CA PHE A 66 1.92 1.87 0.70
C PHE A 66 2.84 2.63 1.67
N ARG A 67 4.05 2.13 1.90
CA ARG A 67 5.05 2.77 2.77
C ARG A 67 5.37 4.17 2.30
N GLU A 68 5.63 4.33 1.01
CA GLU A 68 5.94 5.63 0.44
C GLU A 68 4.76 6.60 0.57
N THR A 69 3.55 6.16 0.21
CA THR A 69 2.40 7.06 0.01
C THR A 69 1.53 7.27 1.26
N ALA A 70 1.62 6.40 2.25
CA ALA A 70 0.86 6.47 3.51
C ALA A 70 1.74 6.79 4.73
N LEU A 71 3.02 6.40 4.71
CA LEU A 71 3.93 6.54 5.84
C LEU A 71 5.11 7.51 5.59
N GLY A 72 5.24 8.01 4.36
CA GLY A 72 6.23 9.00 3.98
C GLY A 72 6.08 10.34 4.72
N GLU A 73 7.18 11.08 4.83
CA GLU A 73 7.19 12.40 5.46
C GLU A 73 6.34 13.41 4.69
N GLU A 74 6.45 13.39 3.36
CA GLU A 74 5.65 14.20 2.45
C GLU A 74 4.42 13.43 1.98
N PHE A 75 3.30 14.15 1.84
CA PHE A 75 2.08 13.55 1.33
C PHE A 75 2.14 13.44 -0.20
N ALA A 76 2.18 12.21 -0.72
CA ALA A 76 2.11 11.96 -2.16
C ALA A 76 0.77 12.46 -2.73
N GLU A 77 0.82 13.19 -3.85
CA GLU A 77 -0.37 13.75 -4.51
C GLU A 77 -1.33 12.63 -4.97
N PHE A 78 -0.77 11.58 -5.60
CA PHE A 78 -1.49 10.38 -6.01
C PHE A 78 -0.61 9.14 -5.79
N LEU A 79 -1.18 8.05 -5.29
CA LEU A 79 -0.47 6.78 -5.14
C LEU A 79 -0.05 6.18 -6.49
N THR A 80 -0.74 6.56 -7.56
CA THR A 80 -0.49 6.06 -8.90
C THR A 80 0.83 6.55 -9.47
N MET A 81 1.39 7.66 -8.97
CA MET A 81 2.65 8.21 -9.47
C MET A 81 3.85 7.29 -9.20
N PRO A 82 4.17 6.92 -7.94
CA PRO A 82 5.25 5.96 -7.67
C PRO A 82 4.89 4.55 -8.16
N ALA A 83 3.62 4.14 -8.05
CA ALA A 83 3.17 2.86 -8.57
C ALA A 83 3.47 2.71 -10.08
N TYR A 84 3.16 3.75 -10.86
CA TYR A 84 3.41 3.72 -12.30
C TYR A 84 4.91 3.75 -12.59
N THR A 85 5.61 4.73 -12.03
CA THR A 85 7.02 5.01 -12.35
C THR A 85 7.94 3.86 -11.97
N ASP A 86 7.77 3.29 -10.77
CA ASP A 86 8.76 2.38 -10.18
C ASP A 86 8.35 0.91 -10.29
N HIS A 87 7.05 0.63 -10.45
CA HIS A 87 6.53 -0.73 -10.39
C HIS A 87 5.82 -1.20 -11.66
N LEU A 88 5.32 -0.31 -12.54
CA LEU A 88 4.53 -0.70 -13.72
C LEU A 88 5.22 -0.44 -15.07
N VAL A 89 6.03 0.61 -15.21
CA VAL A 89 6.61 1.03 -16.50
C VAL A 89 7.53 -0.04 -17.14
N ASP A 90 8.27 -0.82 -16.35
CA ASP A 90 9.21 -1.84 -16.87
C ASP A 90 8.64 -3.27 -16.97
N ARG A 91 7.37 -3.48 -16.62
CA ARG A 91 6.76 -4.83 -16.67
C ARG A 91 6.46 -5.30 -18.08
N VAL A 92 6.27 -4.38 -19.03
CA VAL A 92 6.10 -4.70 -20.46
C VAL A 92 7.38 -5.33 -21.05
N SER A 93 8.55 -4.99 -20.52
CA SER A 93 9.84 -5.49 -21.00
C SER A 93 10.21 -6.86 -20.42
N LYS A 94 9.91 -7.11 -19.14
CA LYS A 94 10.29 -8.37 -18.45
C LYS A 94 9.38 -9.56 -18.75
N GLY A 95 8.11 -9.32 -19.11
CA GLY A 95 7.19 -10.40 -19.54
C GLY A 95 7.56 -11.05 -20.88
N SER A 96 8.30 -10.33 -21.74
CA SER A 96 8.78 -10.85 -23.03
C SER A 96 9.95 -11.83 -22.88
N GLU A 97 10.79 -11.69 -21.84
CA GLU A 97 11.95 -12.58 -21.65
C GLU A 97 11.56 -13.93 -21.02
N ALA A 98 10.51 -13.95 -20.19
CA ALA A 98 10.01 -15.18 -19.56
C ALA A 98 9.26 -16.13 -20.52
N PHE A 99 8.89 -15.68 -21.73
CA PHE A 99 8.25 -16.51 -22.75
C PHE A 99 9.25 -17.11 -23.75
N VAL A 100 10.53 -16.74 -23.67
CA VAL A 100 11.58 -17.16 -24.62
C VAL A 100 12.64 -18.08 -23.96
N ALA A 101 12.44 -18.46 -22.69
CA ALA A 101 13.26 -19.44 -21.98
C ALA A 101 12.45 -20.70 -21.64
#